data_AF-S8CD95-F1
#
_entry.id   AF-S8CD95-F1
#
_cell.length_a   1.000
_cell.length_b   1.000
_cell.length_c   1.000
_cell.angle_alpha   90.00
_cell.angle_beta   90.00
_cell.angle_gamma   90.00
#
_symmetry.space_group_name_H-M   'P 1'
#
loop_
_entity.id
_entity.type
_entity.pdbx_description
1 polymer ?
#
loop_
_entity_poly.entity_id
_entity_poly.type
_entity_poly.pdbx_seq_one_letter_code
_entity_poly.pdbx_strand_id
1 'polypeptide(L)'
;NDRVLIQRRYKLKMDATIDGNAILDYIEFHILPSLNRYEIWAFCDDNREKVASGLLENLLLHSAKAKSLHSIGSNSKFVLASPRELQKIIWFTISTLKRFLHIIGSPNILDATNSLTKEISQLEEARNFHLTLYTKPSDVHVN
;
A
#
# COMPACT_ATOMS: atom_id res chain seq x y z
N ASN A 1 10.96 42.16 -7.46
CA ASN A 1 11.91 41.10 -7.85
C ASN A 1 11.99 39.97 -6.80
N ASP A 2 11.83 40.27 -5.51
CA ASP A 2 12.02 39.27 -4.45
C ASP A 2 10.95 38.19 -4.37
N ARG A 3 9.67 38.51 -4.62
CA ARG A 3 8.59 37.49 -4.61
C ARG A 3 8.82 36.37 -5.64
N VAL A 4 9.35 36.71 -6.83
CA VAL A 4 9.65 35.73 -7.88
C VAL A 4 10.88 34.89 -7.51
N LEU A 5 11.88 35.50 -6.88
CA LEU A 5 13.07 34.79 -6.37
C LEU A 5 12.71 33.85 -5.21
N ILE A 6 11.81 34.27 -4.32
CA ILE A 6 11.27 33.46 -3.24
C ILE A 6 10.48 32.27 -3.81
N GLN A 7 9.56 32.51 -4.76
CA GLN A 7 8.79 31.45 -5.41
C GLN A 7 9.70 30.46 -6.17
N ARG A 8 10.73 30.95 -6.87
CA ARG A 8 11.73 30.11 -7.54
C ARG A 8 12.56 29.30 -6.55
N ARG A 9 12.98 29.89 -5.42
CA ARG A 9 13.70 29.16 -4.36
C ARG A 9 12.83 28.08 -3.73
N TYR A 10 11.56 28.36 -3.43
CA TYR A 10 10.61 27.36 -2.95
C TYR A 10 10.41 26.24 -3.98
N LYS A 11 10.30 26.57 -5.28
CA LYS A 11 10.14 25.59 -6.35
C LYS A 11 11.38 24.71 -6.54
N LEU A 12 12.59 25.30 -6.57
CA LEU A 12 13.84 24.53 -6.62
C LEU A 12 14.00 23.59 -5.41
N LYS A 13 13.54 24.00 -4.22
CA LYS A 13 13.58 23.18 -2.99
C LYS A 13 12.55 22.05 -3.01
N MET A 14 11.46 22.20 -3.76
CA MET A 14 10.48 21.13 -4.01
C MET A 14 10.92 20.11 -5.07
N ASP A 15 11.85 20.48 -5.95
CA ASP A 15 12.41 19.61 -6.99
C ASP A 15 13.80 19.04 -6.60
N ALA A 16 14.31 19.38 -5.41
CA ALA A 16 15.55 18.83 -4.90
C ALA A 16 15.38 17.34 -4.56
N THR A 17 16.12 16.48 -5.25
CA THR A 17 16.15 15.05 -4.95
C THR A 17 16.86 14.84 -3.62
N ILE A 18 16.21 14.16 -2.69
CA ILE A 18 16.80 13.81 -1.41
C ILE A 18 17.75 12.62 -1.65
N ASP A 19 18.92 12.60 -1.01
CA ASP A 19 19.83 11.46 -1.13
C ASP A 19 19.13 10.16 -0.73
N GLY A 20 19.34 9.10 -1.50
CA GLY A 20 18.64 7.83 -1.30
C GLY A 20 18.87 7.21 0.09
N ASN A 21 19.98 7.54 0.75
CA ASN A 21 20.34 7.07 2.08
C ASN A 21 20.13 8.13 3.17
N ALA A 22 19.61 9.31 2.83
CA ALA A 22 19.23 10.30 3.81
C ALA A 22 18.15 9.74 4.74
N ILE A 23 18.30 10.04 6.04
CA ILE A 23 17.35 9.66 7.07
C ILE A 23 16.15 10.60 6.97
N LEU A 24 14.96 10.04 6.83
CA LEU A 24 13.73 10.80 6.71
C LEU A 24 13.24 11.26 8.08
N ASP A 25 12.69 12.47 8.14
CA ASP A 25 11.99 12.95 9.33
C ASP A 25 10.61 12.29 9.44
N TYR A 26 9.89 12.30 8.31
CA TYR A 26 8.57 11.71 8.18
C TYR A 26 8.21 11.47 6.72
N ILE A 27 7.14 10.70 6.54
CA ILE A 27 6.51 10.47 5.25
C ILE A 27 5.02 10.78 5.36
N GLU A 28 4.45 11.32 4.29
CA GLU A 28 3.01 11.51 4.15
C GLU A 28 2.46 10.56 3.09
N PHE A 29 1.47 9.78 3.48
CA PHE A 29 0.61 9.06 2.55
C PHE A 29 -0.60 9.91 2.22
N HIS A 30 -0.82 10.16 0.94
CA HIS A 30 -1.97 10.85 0.40
C HIS A 30 -2.85 9.82 -0.28
N ILE A 31 -4.10 9.72 0.18
CA ILE A 31 -5.11 8.80 -0.32
C ILE A 31 -6.07 9.59 -1.21
N LEU A 32 -6.25 9.13 -2.44
CA LEU A 32 -7.13 9.75 -3.44
C LEU A 32 -8.18 8.72 -3.89
N PRO A 33 -9.24 8.51 -3.09
CA PRO A 33 -10.23 7.45 -3.34
C PRO A 33 -10.91 7.56 -4.71
N SER A 34 -11.28 8.78 -5.12
CA SER A 34 -11.97 9.03 -6.40
C SER A 34 -11.13 8.66 -7.62
N LEU A 35 -9.81 8.60 -7.47
CA LEU A 35 -8.88 8.21 -8.54
C LEU A 35 -8.40 6.77 -8.41
N ASN A 36 -8.82 6.05 -7.35
CA ASN A 36 -8.23 4.76 -6.96
C ASN A 36 -6.70 4.82 -6.86
N ARG A 37 -6.17 5.92 -6.32
CA ARG A 37 -4.72 6.16 -6.26
C ARG A 37 -4.25 6.58 -4.88
N TYR A 38 -2.97 6.37 -4.64
CA TYR A 38 -2.25 6.98 -3.53
C TYR A 38 -0.98 7.67 -4.04
N GLU A 39 -0.50 8.63 -3.26
CA GLU A 39 0.82 9.24 -3.42
C GLU A 39 1.58 9.23 -2.10
N ILE A 40 2.90 9.14 -2.17
CA ILE A 40 3.76 9.15 -0.99
C ILE A 40 4.82 10.22 -1.15
N TRP A 41 4.92 11.05 -0.13
CA TRP A 41 5.89 12.13 -0.04
C TRP A 41 6.82 11.86 1.13
N ALA A 42 8.12 11.98 0.91
CA ALA A 42 9.14 11.90 1.93
C ALA A 42 9.67 13.29 2.26
N PHE A 43 10.01 13.49 3.52
CA PHE A 43 10.51 14.76 4.04
C PHE A 43 11.80 14.52 4.82
N CYS A 44 12.81 15.33 4.52
CA CYS A 44 14.12 15.33 5.16
C CYS A 44 14.61 16.77 5.23
N ASP A 45 14.81 17.27 6.44
CA ASP A 45 15.05 18.67 6.75
C ASP A 45 13.97 19.55 6.11
N ASP A 46 14.37 20.45 5.22
CA ASP A 46 13.47 21.33 4.49
C ASP A 46 13.15 20.84 3.06
N ASN A 47 13.59 19.63 2.70
CA ASN A 47 13.37 19.06 1.38
C ASN A 47 12.20 18.08 1.42
N ARG A 48 11.49 17.98 0.29
CA ARG A 48 10.46 16.96 0.09
C ARG A 48 10.59 16.33 -1.28
N GLU A 49 10.33 15.03 -1.36
CA GLU A 49 10.35 14.28 -2.61
C GLU A 49 9.07 13.45 -2.72
N LYS A 50 8.44 13.43 -3.90
CA LYS A 50 7.42 12.43 -4.21
C LYS A 50 8.11 11.11 -4.50
N VAL A 51 7.98 10.16 -3.59
CA VAL A 51 8.72 8.89 -3.65
C VAL A 51 8.02 7.86 -4.50
N ALA A 52 6.68 7.82 -4.46
CA ALA A 52 5.89 6.88 -5.23
C ALA A 52 4.45 7.35 -5.43
N SER A 53 3.79 6.69 -6.37
CA SER A 53 2.34 6.66 -6.48
C SER A 53 1.92 5.30 -7.02
N GLY A 54 0.72 4.84 -6.70
CA GLY A 54 0.23 3.54 -7.17
C GLY A 54 -1.27 3.40 -7.03
N LEU A 55 -1.77 2.21 -7.36
CA LEU A 55 -3.16 1.84 -7.15
C LEU A 55 -3.46 1.76 -5.65
N LEU A 56 -4.56 2.36 -5.25
CA LEU A 56 -4.95 2.40 -3.84
C LEU A 56 -5.21 1.00 -3.28
N GLU A 57 -5.83 0.12 -4.08
CA GLU A 57 -6.09 -1.28 -3.74
C GLU A 57 -4.87 -2.00 -3.13
N ASN A 58 -3.70 -1.87 -3.77
CA ASN A 58 -2.46 -2.48 -3.30
C ASN A 58 -2.09 -1.98 -1.89
N LEU A 59 -2.22 -0.68 -1.63
CA LEU A 59 -1.94 -0.11 -0.32
C LEU A 59 -2.98 -0.54 0.74
N LEU A 60 -4.24 -0.69 0.34
CA LEU A 60 -5.32 -1.09 1.23
C LEU A 60 -5.09 -2.48 1.81
N LEU A 61 -4.52 -3.43 1.06
CA LEU A 61 -4.19 -4.77 1.56
C LEU A 61 -3.28 -4.75 2.80
N HIS A 62 -2.36 -3.78 2.86
CA HIS A 62 -1.29 -3.76 3.86
C HIS A 62 -1.45 -2.70 4.96
N SER A 63 -2.47 -1.82 4.89
CA SER A 63 -2.62 -0.74 5.86
C SER A 63 -4.06 -0.56 6.34
N ALA A 64 -4.32 -0.94 7.59
CA ALA A 64 -5.59 -0.69 8.26
C ALA A 64 -5.93 0.81 8.33
N LYS A 65 -4.91 1.66 8.51
CA LYS A 65 -5.09 3.12 8.48
C LYS A 65 -5.55 3.59 7.10
N ALA A 66 -4.93 3.09 6.03
CA ALA A 66 -5.36 3.41 4.66
C ALA A 66 -6.80 2.94 4.41
N LYS A 67 -7.18 1.73 4.87
CA LYS A 67 -8.58 1.25 4.82
C LYS A 67 -9.55 2.20 5.50
N SER A 68 -9.25 2.60 6.74
CA SER A 68 -10.12 3.51 7.50
C SER A 68 -10.32 4.85 6.80
N LEU A 69 -9.26 5.38 6.18
CA LEU A 69 -9.29 6.65 5.47
C LEU A 69 -9.99 6.54 4.11
N HIS A 70 -9.81 5.42 3.41
CA HIS A 70 -10.51 5.13 2.16
C HIS A 70 -12.03 5.05 2.38
N SER A 71 -12.48 4.45 3.50
CA SER A 71 -13.91 4.37 3.85
C SER A 71 -14.57 5.73 4.07
N ILE A 72 -13.80 6.80 4.34
CA ILE A 72 -14.34 8.18 4.42
C ILE A 72 -14.76 8.67 3.02
N GLY A 73 -14.19 8.12 1.94
CA GLY A 73 -14.56 8.44 0.56
C GLY A 73 -14.05 9.79 0.05
N SER A 74 -13.25 10.51 0.83
CA SER A 74 -12.65 11.79 0.45
C SER A 74 -11.12 11.76 0.50
N ASN A 75 -10.49 12.71 -0.20
CA ASN A 75 -9.04 12.85 -0.19
C ASN A 75 -8.54 13.10 1.23
N SER A 76 -7.58 12.29 1.66
CA SER A 76 -7.09 12.31 3.04
C SER A 76 -5.60 12.01 3.08
N LYS A 77 -4.96 12.35 4.19
CA LYS A 77 -3.55 12.04 4.40
C LYS A 77 -3.28 11.53 5.81
N PHE A 78 -2.22 10.73 5.94
CA PHE A 78 -1.66 10.37 7.23
C PHE A 78 -0.14 10.38 7.20
N VAL A 79 0.44 10.62 8.37
CA VAL A 79 1.88 10.80 8.55
C VAL A 79 2.45 9.58 9.25
N LEU A 80 3.59 9.08 8.78
CA LEU A 80 4.45 8.16 9.50
C LEU A 80 5.77 8.89 9.78
N ALA A 81 6.03 9.17 11.05
CA ALA A 81 7.25 9.83 11.48
C ALA A 81 8.24 8.82 12.05
N SER A 82 9.53 9.12 11.93
CA SER A 82 10.58 8.39 12.64
C SER A 82 10.36 8.51 14.15
N PRO A 83 10.35 7.42 14.93
CA PRO A 83 10.36 7.49 16.39
C PRO A 83 11.61 8.24 16.87
N ARG A 84 11.43 9.52 17.27
CA ARG A 84 12.53 10.41 17.67
C ARG A 84 13.43 9.87 18.79
N GLU A 85 12.94 8.91 19.57
CA GLU A 85 13.67 8.34 20.72
C GLU A 85 14.63 7.21 20.36
N LEU A 86 14.57 6.68 19.13
CA LEU A 86 15.43 5.58 18.74
C LEU A 86 16.65 6.14 17.99
N GLN A 87 17.73 6.41 18.73
CA GLN A 87 19.00 6.97 18.24
C GLN A 87 19.74 6.14 17.15
N LYS A 88 19.10 5.12 16.57
CA LYS A 88 19.65 4.19 15.57
C LYS A 88 18.67 3.85 14.44
N ILE A 89 17.81 4.77 14.01
CA ILE A 89 16.96 4.51 12.84
C ILE A 89 17.73 4.83 11.57
N ILE A 90 18.73 4.00 11.26
CA ILE A 90 19.48 4.04 9.99
C ILE A 90 18.67 3.51 8.80
N TRP A 91 17.51 2.88 9.07
CA TRP A 91 16.72 2.18 8.06
C TRP A 91 15.61 3.04 7.45
N PHE A 92 15.20 4.15 8.08
CA PHE A 92 14.09 4.99 7.62
C PHE A 92 14.58 6.00 6.56
N THR A 93 14.99 5.46 5.42
CA THR A 93 15.54 6.21 4.28
C THR A 93 14.64 6.10 3.05
N ILE A 94 14.88 6.97 2.05
CA ILE A 94 14.19 6.90 0.76
C ILE A 94 14.39 5.54 0.08
N SER A 95 15.61 4.99 0.11
CA SER A 95 15.90 3.70 -0.53
C SER A 95 15.11 2.56 0.12
N THR A 96 14.99 2.57 1.45
CA THR A 96 14.17 1.58 2.15
C THR A 96 12.68 1.77 1.84
N LEU A 97 12.21 3.00 1.82
CA LEU A 97 10.83 3.30 1.44
C LEU A 97 10.52 2.85 0.00
N LYS A 98 11.35 3.18 -0.98
CA LYS A 98 11.18 2.75 -2.39
C LYS A 98 11.14 1.22 -2.50
N ARG A 99 12.04 0.50 -1.80
CA ARG A 99 12.04 -0.97 -1.77
C ARG A 99 10.76 -1.55 -1.15
N PHE A 100 10.33 -1.02 -0.02
CA PHE A 100 9.08 -1.43 0.62
C PHE A 100 7.88 -1.24 -0.31
N LEU A 101 7.78 -0.07 -0.95
CA LEU A 101 6.70 0.28 -1.87
C LEU A 101 6.70 -0.56 -3.14
N HIS A 102 7.87 -0.93 -3.64
CA HIS A 102 7.99 -1.88 -4.73
C HIS A 102 7.43 -3.26 -4.36
N ILE A 103 7.72 -3.74 -3.14
CA ILE A 103 7.22 -5.04 -2.65
C ILE A 103 5.69 -5.03 -2.53
N ILE A 104 5.11 -4.03 -1.85
CA ILE A 104 3.66 -3.95 -1.66
C ILE A 104 2.90 -3.54 -2.93
N GLY A 105 3.57 -2.91 -3.88
CA GLY A 105 3.01 -2.50 -5.16
C GLY A 105 3.09 -3.57 -6.25
N SER A 106 3.81 -4.68 -6.01
CA SER A 106 4.04 -5.73 -6.99
C SER A 106 2.76 -6.56 -7.24
N PRO A 107 2.22 -6.58 -8.48
CA PRO A 107 1.04 -7.36 -8.83
C PRO A 107 1.21 -8.85 -8.57
N ASN A 108 2.45 -9.35 -8.67
CA ASN A 108 2.76 -10.78 -8.62
C ASN A 108 2.28 -11.47 -7.34
N ILE A 109 2.31 -10.78 -6.19
CA ILE A 109 1.83 -11.36 -4.93
C ILE A 109 0.30 -11.37 -4.92
N LEU A 110 -0.34 -10.29 -5.36
CA LEU A 110 -1.80 -10.16 -5.36
C LEU A 110 -2.45 -11.14 -6.35
N ASP A 111 -1.95 -11.20 -7.58
CA ASP A 111 -2.49 -12.09 -8.62
C ASP A 111 -2.27 -13.56 -8.24
N ALA A 112 -1.10 -13.91 -7.70
CA ALA A 112 -0.82 -15.26 -7.22
C ALA A 112 -1.72 -15.66 -6.04
N THR A 113 -1.89 -14.77 -5.04
CA THR A 113 -2.78 -15.06 -3.88
C THR A 113 -4.25 -15.19 -4.29
N ASN A 114 -4.71 -14.38 -5.23
CA ASN A 114 -6.06 -14.47 -5.78
C ASN A 114 -6.28 -15.77 -6.58
N SER A 115 -5.32 -16.15 -7.42
CA SER A 115 -5.36 -17.42 -8.17
C SER A 115 -5.40 -18.61 -7.22
N LEU A 116 -4.51 -18.63 -6.23
CA LEU A 116 -4.44 -19.68 -5.23
C LEU A 116 -5.75 -19.79 -4.43
N THR A 117 -6.33 -18.65 -4.04
CA THR A 117 -7.61 -18.63 -3.31
C THR A 117 -8.75 -19.22 -4.15
N LYS A 118 -8.77 -18.93 -5.46
CA LYS A 118 -9.75 -19.53 -6.38
C LYS A 118 -9.54 -21.02 -6.55
N GLU A 119 -8.29 -21.48 -6.70
CA GLU A 119 -7.96 -22.91 -6.81
C GLU A 119 -8.38 -23.67 -5.55
N ILE A 120 -8.10 -23.13 -4.35
CA ILE A 120 -8.56 -23.70 -3.08
C ILE A 120 -10.09 -23.79 -3.05
N SER A 121 -10.79 -22.71 -3.41
CA SER A 121 -12.26 -22.70 -3.47
C SER A 121 -12.82 -23.76 -4.42
N GLN A 122 -12.20 -23.98 -5.58
CA GLN A 122 -12.60 -25.01 -6.54
C GLN A 122 -12.40 -26.42 -5.98
N LEU A 123 -11.29 -26.67 -5.28
CA LEU A 123 -11.03 -27.95 -4.63
C LEU A 123 -12.04 -28.25 -3.51
N GLU A 124 -12.41 -27.24 -2.72
CA GLU A 124 -13.42 -27.37 -1.68
C GLU A 124 -14.81 -27.65 -2.26
N GLU A 125 -15.18 -26.96 -3.35
CA GLU A 125 -16.43 -27.20 -4.06
C GLU A 125 -16.50 -28.62 -4.63
N ALA A 126 -15.43 -29.07 -5.30
CA ALA A 126 -15.34 -30.43 -5.83
C ALA A 126 -15.42 -31.50 -4.71
N ARG A 127 -14.76 -31.26 -3.58
CA ARG A 127 -14.83 -32.14 -2.40
C ARG A 127 -16.25 -32.21 -1.84
N ASN A 128 -16.90 -31.06 -1.69
CA ASN A 128 -18.27 -30.99 -1.16
C ASN A 128 -19.25 -31.66 -2.12
N PHE A 129 -19.14 -31.43 -3.42
CA PHE A 129 -19.93 -32.12 -4.42
C PHE A 129 -19.73 -33.65 -4.33
N HIS A 130 -18.48 -34.11 -4.26
CA HIS A 130 -18.20 -35.54 -4.11
C HIS A 130 -18.83 -36.13 -2.83
N LEU A 131 -18.75 -35.43 -1.70
CA LEU A 131 -19.40 -35.84 -0.45
C LEU A 131 -20.93 -35.95 -0.60
N THR A 132 -21.57 -35.00 -1.31
CA THR A 132 -23.04 -35.06 -1.55
C THR A 132 -23.48 -36.29 -2.35
N LEU A 133 -22.60 -36.85 -3.19
CA LEU A 133 -22.89 -38.07 -3.94
C LEU A 133 -22.98 -39.31 -3.04
N TYR A 134 -22.24 -39.34 -1.93
CA TYR A 134 -22.23 -40.46 -0.98
C TYR A 134 -23.17 -40.27 0.22
N THR A 135 -23.65 -39.05 0.48
CA THR A 135 -24.67 -38.80 1.50
C THR A 135 -26.09 -38.93 0.98
N LYS A 136 -26.30 -39.28 -0.30
CA LYS A 136 -27.64 -39.65 -0.79
C LYS A 136 -28.07 -40.93 -0.06
N PRO A 137 -29.19 -40.93 0.69
CA PRO A 137 -29.69 -42.15 1.29
C PRO A 137 -29.95 -43.13 0.16
N SER A 138 -29.35 -44.31 0.25
CA SER A 138 -29.72 -45.45 -0.56
C SER A 138 -31.21 -45.65 -0.38
N ASP A 139 -32.02 -45.37 -1.40
CA ASP A 139 -33.41 -45.82 -1.44
C ASP A 139 -33.36 -47.35 -1.44
N VAL A 140 -33.38 -47.92 -0.24
CA VAL A 140 -33.61 -49.34 -0.04
C VAL A 140 -35.09 -49.55 -0.35
N HIS A 141 -35.38 -49.88 -1.61
CA HIS A 141 -36.63 -50.53 -1.96
C HIS A 141 -36.67 -51.89 -1.25
N VAL A 142 -37.35 -51.92 -0.10
CA VAL A 142 -37.83 -53.15 0.53
C VAL A 142 -39.15 -53.50 -0.14
N ASN A 143 -39.13 -54.55 -0.97
CA ASN A 143 -40.31 -55.27 -1.42
C ASN A 143 -40.93 -56.08 -0.28
#